data_AF-A0A2V3UHM6-F1
#
_entry.id   AF-A0A2V3UHM6-F1
#
_cell.length_a   1.000
_cell.length_b   1.000
_cell.length_c   1.000
_cell.angle_alpha   90.00
_cell.angle_beta   90.00
_cell.angle_gamma   90.00
#
_symmetry.space_group_name_H-M   'P 1'
#
loop_
_entity.id
_entity.type
_entity.pdbx_description
1 polymer ?
#
loop_
_entity_poly.entity_id
_entity_poly.type
_entity_poly.pdbx_seq_one_letter_code
_entity_poly.pdbx_strand_id
1 'polypeptide(L)'
;MIEATRRRSPAPTGSAMRRLMTRPIQAQLSGAAQPHLTVVEASPAADEPEEAADDLARLRLEVMMMKAALAAERRESEALRASLGLSEPETLGEEARAVRERWAALVERLIHDSL
;
A
#
# COMPACT_ATOMS: atom_id res chain seq x y z
N MET A 1 17.17 13.74 -51.37
CA MET A 1 17.50 13.65 -49.93
C MET A 1 16.21 13.92 -49.16
N ILE A 2 15.39 12.94 -48.81
CA ILE A 2 15.53 11.85 -47.81
C ILE A 2 15.58 12.40 -46.37
N GLU A 3 14.43 12.27 -45.68
CA GLU A 3 14.23 11.94 -44.25
C GLU A 3 14.85 12.87 -43.17
N ALA A 4 14.28 13.12 -41.99
CA ALA A 4 13.11 12.59 -41.29
C ALA A 4 12.69 13.63 -40.25
N THR A 5 11.52 14.24 -40.39
CA THR A 5 10.83 14.88 -39.27
C THR A 5 10.18 13.78 -38.42
N ARG A 6 10.89 13.29 -37.41
CA ARG A 6 10.32 12.41 -36.37
C ARG A 6 9.20 13.18 -35.67
N ARG A 7 7.97 12.94 -36.11
CA ARG A 7 6.75 13.28 -35.38
C ARG A 7 6.78 12.53 -34.05
N ARG A 8 7.13 13.22 -32.97
CA ARG A 8 6.95 12.72 -31.60
C ARG A 8 5.44 12.74 -31.34
N SER A 9 4.79 11.62 -31.63
CA SER A 9 3.39 11.39 -31.31
C SER A 9 3.21 11.55 -29.79
N PRO A 10 2.22 12.34 -29.31
CA PRO A 10 1.87 12.36 -27.89
C PRO A 10 1.36 10.96 -27.53
N ALA A 11 2.12 10.24 -26.70
CA ALA A 11 1.68 8.95 -26.18
C ALA A 11 0.32 9.17 -25.50
N PRO A 12 -0.74 8.45 -25.90
CA PRO A 12 -2.04 8.61 -25.28
C PRO A 12 -1.90 8.27 -23.79
N THR A 13 -2.38 9.17 -22.95
CA THR A 13 -2.36 9.13 -21.47
C THR A 13 -2.93 7.83 -20.89
N GLY A 14 -3.58 6.99 -21.72
CA GLY A 14 -4.05 5.65 -21.38
C GLY A 14 -3.04 4.50 -21.58
N SER A 15 -1.87 4.71 -22.18
CA SER A 15 -0.92 3.60 -22.44
C SER A 15 -0.23 3.12 -21.16
N ALA A 16 0.14 4.05 -20.26
CA ALA A 16 0.74 3.70 -18.97
C ALA A 16 -0.25 2.95 -18.06
N MET A 17 -1.49 3.44 -17.97
CA MET A 17 -2.57 2.81 -17.22
C MET A 17 -2.92 1.43 -17.79
N ARG A 18 -3.03 1.30 -19.11
CA ARG A 18 -3.29 0.01 -19.77
C ARG A 18 -2.17 -1.01 -19.48
N ARG A 19 -0.90 -0.58 -19.50
CA ARG A 19 0.23 -1.45 -19.12
C ARG A 19 0.19 -1.88 -17.64
N LEU A 20 -0.32 -1.04 -16.74
CA LEU A 20 -0.49 -1.39 -15.33
C LEU A 20 -1.61 -2.42 -15.15
N MET A 21 -2.74 -2.21 -15.83
CA MET A 21 -3.90 -3.11 -15.77
C MET A 21 -3.65 -4.49 -16.40
N THR A 22 -2.73 -4.58 -17.36
CA THR A 22 -2.41 -5.85 -18.04
C THR A 22 -1.14 -6.50 -17.51
N ARG A 23 -0.51 -5.95 -16.46
CA ARG A 23 0.69 -6.55 -15.88
C ARG A 23 0.29 -7.70 -14.95
N PRO A 24 0.78 -8.93 -15.20
CA PRO A 24 0.53 -10.03 -14.28
C PRO A 24 1.18 -9.72 -12.94
N ILE A 25 0.42 -9.89 -11.85
CA ILE A 25 0.91 -9.73 -10.48
C ILE A 25 1.88 -10.89 -10.23
N GLN A 26 3.17 -10.65 -10.43
CA GLN A 26 4.19 -11.57 -9.94
C GLN A 26 4.27 -11.40 -8.43
N ALA A 27 3.49 -12.20 -7.72
CA ALA A 27 3.69 -12.39 -6.29
C ALA A 27 5.05 -13.08 -6.09
N GLN A 28 6.12 -12.26 -6.02
CA GLN A 28 7.41 -12.73 -5.53
C GLN A 28 7.31 -12.91 -4.01
N LEU A 29 6.56 -13.93 -3.61
CA LEU A 29 6.55 -14.48 -2.26
C LEU A 29 7.66 -15.53 -2.17
N SER A 30 8.91 -15.12 -2.40
CA SER A 30 10.11 -15.94 -2.13
C SER A 30 11.33 -15.03 -2.21
N GLY A 31 11.94 -14.73 -1.07
CA GLY A 31 13.23 -14.04 -1.01
C GLY A 31 13.40 -12.96 0.06
N ALA A 32 12.46 -12.77 0.98
CA ALA A 32 12.74 -12.01 2.21
C ALA A 32 13.43 -12.90 3.24
N ALA A 33 14.60 -13.45 2.90
CA ALA A 33 15.48 -14.12 3.85
C ALA A 33 16.86 -14.36 3.20
N GLN A 34 17.75 -13.38 3.32
CA GLN A 34 19.09 -13.59 3.88
C GLN A 34 19.64 -12.22 4.30
N PRO A 35 19.53 -11.80 5.57
CA PRO A 35 20.45 -10.80 6.08
C PRO A 35 21.83 -11.47 6.11
N HIS A 36 22.79 -10.95 5.35
CA HIS A 36 24.19 -11.28 5.57
C HIS A 36 24.55 -10.81 6.99
N LEU A 37 24.57 -11.74 7.94
CA LEU A 37 25.10 -11.50 9.27
C LEU A 37 26.63 -11.40 9.14
N THR A 38 27.13 -10.20 8.90
CA THR A 38 28.50 -9.87 9.27
C THR A 38 28.63 -10.05 10.77
N VAL A 39 29.32 -11.11 11.18
CA VAL A 39 29.75 -11.33 12.56
C VAL A 39 30.71 -10.20 12.90
N VAL A 40 30.20 -9.19 13.61
CA VAL A 40 31.03 -8.25 14.35
C VAL A 40 31.33 -8.92 15.68
N GLU A 41 32.60 -9.27 15.92
CA GLU A 41 33.08 -9.65 17.25
C GLU A 41 32.83 -8.47 18.20
N ALA A 42 31.81 -8.60 19.05
CA ALA A 42 31.54 -7.64 20.10
C ALA A 42 32.49 -7.90 21.28
N SER A 43 33.40 -6.95 21.50
CA SER A 43 34.15 -6.81 22.75
C SER A 43 33.17 -6.44 23.88
N PRO A 44 33.21 -7.08 25.07
CA PRO A 44 32.27 -6.78 26.13
C PRO A 44 32.73 -5.53 26.87
N ALA A 45 32.33 -4.36 26.38
CA ALA A 45 32.45 -3.11 27.12
C ALA A 45 31.08 -2.83 27.76
N ALA A 46 31.02 -3.07 29.07
CA ALA A 46 29.90 -2.74 29.91
C ALA A 46 29.72 -1.22 29.97
N ASP A 47 28.80 -0.68 29.16
CA ASP A 47 28.21 0.66 29.27
C ASP A 47 26.81 0.66 28.58
N GLU A 48 25.97 -0.32 28.91
CA GLU A 48 24.73 -0.62 28.15
C GLU A 48 23.42 0.13 28.54
N PRO A 49 23.25 0.80 29.70
CA PRO A 49 21.93 1.34 30.05
C PRO A 49 21.61 2.71 29.42
N GLU A 50 22.61 3.54 29.13
CA GLU A 50 22.41 4.92 28.66
C GLU A 50 22.20 4.96 27.13
N GLU A 51 22.99 4.20 26.35
CA GLU A 51 22.80 4.03 24.90
C GLU A 51 21.43 3.41 24.55
N ALA A 52 20.99 2.40 25.32
CA ALA A 52 19.67 1.80 25.11
C ALA A 52 18.51 2.77 25.40
N ALA A 53 18.68 3.71 26.34
CA ALA A 53 17.70 4.74 26.65
C ALA A 53 17.62 5.81 25.54
N ASP A 54 18.78 6.19 24.98
CA ASP A 54 18.87 7.14 23.86
C ASP A 54 18.30 6.54 22.56
N ASP A 55 18.57 5.27 22.28
CA ASP A 55 17.97 4.55 21.15
C ASP A 55 16.45 4.45 21.28
N LEU A 56 15.95 4.20 22.50
CA LEU A 56 14.51 4.18 22.76
C LEU A 56 13.87 5.57 22.60
N ALA A 57 14.55 6.62 23.05
CA ALA A 57 14.10 8.01 22.87
C ALA A 57 14.04 8.38 21.38
N ARG A 58 15.07 8.00 20.61
CA ARG A 58 15.14 8.16 19.16
C ARG A 58 14.01 7.42 18.46
N LEU A 59 13.79 6.15 18.79
CA LEU A 59 12.72 5.34 18.19
C LEU A 59 11.33 5.92 18.49
N ARG A 60 11.12 6.43 19.71
CA ARG A 60 9.86 7.11 20.08
C ARG A 60 9.62 8.37 19.26
N LEU A 61 10.67 9.15 19.03
CA LEU A 61 10.61 10.33 18.17
C LEU A 61 10.26 9.94 16.73
N GLU A 62 10.92 8.91 16.20
CA GLU A 62 10.67 8.40 14.84
C GLU A 62 9.21 7.91 14.68
N VAL A 63 8.70 7.14 15.64
CA VAL A 63 7.31 6.70 15.65
C VAL A 63 6.36 7.90 15.73
N MET A 64 6.68 8.92 16.51
CA MET A 64 5.88 10.15 16.59
C MET A 64 5.84 10.87 15.25
N MET A 65 6.98 10.98 14.56
CA MET A 65 7.07 11.55 13.22
C MET A 65 6.26 10.76 12.20
N MET A 66 6.37 9.43 12.20
CA MET A 66 5.59 8.55 11.31
C MET A 66 4.08 8.69 11.56
N LYS A 67 3.66 8.77 12.83
CA LYS A 67 2.26 9.02 13.19
C LYS A 67 1.76 10.38 12.70
N ALA A 68 2.59 11.42 12.83
CA ALA A 68 2.27 12.75 12.35
C ALA A 68 2.14 12.78 10.81
N ALA A 69 3.05 12.12 10.11
CA ALA A 69 3.02 11.97 8.66
C ALA A 69 1.75 11.22 8.21
N LEU A 70 1.44 10.06 8.82
CA LEU A 70 0.23 9.30 8.52
C LEU A 70 -1.04 10.12 8.77
N ALA A 71 -1.08 10.90 9.84
CA ALA A 71 -2.21 11.78 10.12
C ALA A 71 -2.35 12.89 9.07
N ALA A 72 -1.25 13.44 8.56
CA ALA A 72 -1.27 14.40 7.46
C ALA A 72 -1.78 13.77 6.15
N GLU A 73 -1.28 12.59 5.78
CA GLU A 73 -1.73 11.86 4.59
C GLU A 73 -3.21 11.50 4.64
N ARG A 74 -3.73 11.12 5.82
CA ARG A 74 -5.17 10.84 6.00
C ARG A 74 -6.02 12.09 5.73
N ARG A 75 -5.63 13.24 6.27
CA ARG A 75 -6.34 14.51 6.02
C ARG A 75 -6.30 14.92 4.54
N GLU A 76 -5.15 14.75 3.89
CA GLU A 76 -5.03 15.02 2.46
C GLU A 76 -5.91 14.06 1.63
N SER A 77 -5.88 12.77 1.98
CA SER A 77 -6.72 11.76 1.33
C SER A 77 -8.22 12.03 1.52
N GLU A 78 -8.62 12.49 2.70
CA GLU A 78 -9.99 12.92 2.99
C GLU A 78 -10.37 14.15 2.17
N ALA A 79 -9.49 15.16 2.10
CA ALA A 79 -9.70 16.34 1.27
C ALA A 79 -9.83 15.99 -0.23
N LEU A 80 -9.02 15.04 -0.72
CA LEU A 80 -9.11 14.53 -2.09
C LEU A 80 -10.39 13.72 -2.33
N ARG A 81 -10.81 12.88 -1.37
CA ARG A 81 -12.10 12.18 -1.47
C ARG A 81 -13.26 13.16 -1.48
N ALA A 82 -13.22 14.20 -0.65
CA ALA A 82 -14.23 15.26 -0.63
C ALA A 82 -14.28 16.03 -1.96
N SER A 83 -13.13 16.41 -2.53
CA SER A 83 -13.10 17.11 -3.82
C SER A 83 -13.60 16.24 -4.99
N LEU A 84 -13.45 14.92 -4.89
CA LEU A 84 -13.97 13.95 -5.85
C LEU A 84 -15.43 13.53 -5.58
N GLY A 85 -16.05 14.02 -4.50
CA GLY A 85 -17.40 13.60 -4.11
C GLY A 85 -17.50 12.17 -3.57
N LEU A 86 -16.38 11.56 -3.20
CA LEU A 86 -16.24 10.19 -2.67
C LEU A 86 -16.15 10.16 -1.13
N SER A 87 -16.47 11.27 -0.45
CA SER A 87 -16.32 11.40 1.00
C SER A 87 -17.35 10.61 1.78
N GLU A 88 -18.56 10.45 1.23
CA GLU A 88 -19.62 9.66 1.83
C GLU A 88 -19.63 8.29 1.16
N PRO A 89 -19.60 7.18 1.92
CA PRO A 89 -19.94 5.90 1.33
C PRO A 89 -21.37 6.01 0.82
N GLU A 90 -21.52 6.02 -0.50
CA GLU A 90 -22.83 6.06 -1.14
C GLU A 90 -23.66 4.92 -0.53
N THR A 91 -24.72 5.29 0.18
CA THR A 91 -25.58 4.29 0.80
C THR A 91 -26.19 3.48 -0.34
N LEU A 92 -25.80 2.21 -0.42
CA LEU A 92 -26.31 1.33 -1.46
C LEU A 92 -27.84 1.39 -1.44
N GLY A 93 -28.44 1.65 -2.60
CA GLY A 93 -29.89 1.57 -2.77
C GLY A 93 -30.41 0.19 -2.34
N GLU A 94 -31.70 0.10 -2.02
CA GLU A 94 -32.32 -1.15 -1.53
C GLU A 94 -32.03 -2.35 -2.43
N GLU A 95 -32.11 -2.17 -3.76
CA GLU A 95 -31.80 -3.23 -4.72
C GLU A 95 -30.33 -3.66 -4.65
N ALA A 96 -29.39 -2.71 -4.56
CA ALA A 96 -27.97 -3.03 -4.48
C ALA A 96 -27.63 -3.77 -3.17
N ARG A 97 -28.30 -3.43 -2.06
CA ARG A 97 -28.20 -4.17 -0.79
C ARG A 97 -28.76 -5.58 -0.93
N ALA A 98 -29.94 -5.73 -1.55
CA ALA A 98 -30.56 -7.04 -1.76
C ALA A 98 -29.69 -7.94 -2.65
N VAL A 99 -29.08 -7.40 -3.71
CA VAL A 99 -28.10 -8.13 -4.53
C VAL A 99 -26.92 -8.57 -3.68
N ARG A 100 -26.32 -7.66 -2.91
CA ARG A 100 -25.17 -7.97 -2.05
C ARG A 100 -25.48 -9.08 -1.03
N GLU A 101 -26.66 -9.04 -0.43
CA GLU A 101 -27.11 -10.04 0.55
C GLU A 101 -27.33 -11.40 -0.09
N ARG A 102 -27.93 -11.46 -1.30
CA ARG A 102 -28.03 -12.69 -2.09
C ARG A 102 -26.65 -13.28 -2.42
N TRP A 103 -25.70 -12.43 -2.80
CA TRP A 103 -24.31 -12.85 -3.07
C TRP A 103 -23.61 -13.32 -1.80
N ALA A 104 -23.78 -12.63 -0.68
CA ALA A 104 -23.21 -13.02 0.60
C ALA A 104 -23.72 -14.39 1.03
N ALA A 105 -25.04 -14.64 0.96
CA ALA A 105 -25.63 -15.93 1.28
C ALA A 105 -25.15 -17.05 0.35
N LEU A 106 -24.97 -16.77 -0.95
CA LEU A 106 -24.40 -17.73 -1.89
C LEU A 106 -22.95 -18.09 -1.54
N VAL A 107 -22.12 -17.08 -1.27
CA VAL A 107 -20.71 -17.26 -0.90
C VAL A 107 -20.60 -17.99 0.43
N GLU A 108 -21.42 -17.63 1.41
CA GLU A 108 -21.49 -18.31 2.70
C GLU A 108 -21.81 -19.79 2.52
N ARG A 109 -22.80 -20.13 1.69
CA ARG A 109 -23.09 -21.53 1.37
C ARG A 109 -21.92 -22.22 0.64
N LEU A 110 -21.24 -21.56 -0.29
CA LEU A 110 -20.09 -22.17 -0.98
C LEU A 110 -18.91 -22.46 -0.04
N ILE A 111 -18.71 -21.62 0.99
CA ILE A 111 -17.62 -21.77 1.95
C ILE A 111 -17.94 -22.82 3.02
N HIS A 112 -19.19 -22.87 3.48
CA HIS A 112 -19.58 -23.66 4.65
C HIS A 112 -20.34 -24.95 4.31
N ASP A 113 -20.84 -25.08 3.07
CA ASP A 113 -21.61 -26.22 2.58
C ASP A 113 -20.78 -27.04 1.57
N SER A 114 -19.44 -26.92 1.64
CA SER A 114 -18.52 -27.84 0.97
C SER A 114 -18.60 -29.21 1.64
N LEU A 115 -19.22 -30.15 0.91
CA LEU A 115 -19.28 -31.59 1.19
C LEU A 115 -17.95 -32.17 1.69
#